data_AF-A0A8J6MUV4-F1
#
_entry.id   AF-A0A8J6MUV4-F1
#
_cell.length_a   1.000
_cell.length_b   1.000
_cell.length_c   1.000
_cell.angle_alpha   90.00
_cell.angle_beta   90.00
_cell.angle_gamma   90.00
#
_symmetry.space_group_name_H-M   'P 1'
#
loop_
_entity.id
_entity.type
_entity.pdbx_description
1 polymer ?
#
loop_
_entity_poly.entity_id
_entity_poly.type
_entity_poly.pdbx_seq_one_letter_code
_entity_poly.pdbx_strand_id
1 'polypeptide(L)'
;MKFGKPVRFLAAVFALGLITSGCSATKGQSKSIDPPPEEADVMLQKALDALSEEDLVKDGEAGGTNSLQCTVYFKDSNGFVVPVSLPMADESKPAQKALEAMVEDGPAKSMLPKGFTALLPKGTVVNSLNIDKNKLATVDFSSEFTQYNGQDERKMLEALTWTLTSFPTVEKVKILVDGQVLPEMPELGTPLNEPLSRMMGINIEFAPGVDPGRTTPVVLYFKGSTKENFNYYVPVTRLISRTEDVAQATVEELVKGPDIASGLMTALTSDIKIIEVSKSADNSLVSVDFGRAFLDADQKASPEAIQEVVLSLIETIHSEKIQLSVNGNTTIQASGNQSISQPVTKPTHINPYKA
;
A
#
# COMPACT_ATOMS: atom_id res chain seq x y z
N MET A 1 53.08 23.71 -44.66
CA MET A 1 53.84 24.38 -43.57
C MET A 1 53.27 23.87 -42.25
N LYS A 2 53.88 22.84 -41.65
CA LYS A 2 54.94 22.86 -40.60
C LYS A 2 54.41 23.35 -39.25
N PHE A 3 54.13 22.44 -38.31
CA PHE A 3 54.93 22.01 -37.13
C PHE A 3 54.79 22.99 -35.94
N GLY A 4 54.69 22.61 -34.66
CA GLY A 4 54.96 21.34 -33.96
C GLY A 4 54.57 21.47 -32.47
N LYS A 5 54.93 20.42 -31.71
CA LYS A 5 54.37 19.92 -30.44
C LYS A 5 55.09 20.45 -29.15
N PRO A 6 54.76 19.98 -27.92
CA PRO A 6 54.79 20.70 -26.63
C PRO A 6 55.98 20.35 -25.71
N VAL A 7 56.08 20.98 -24.51
CA VAL A 7 57.07 20.62 -23.46
C VAL A 7 56.46 20.60 -22.04
N ARG A 8 57.11 19.78 -21.21
CA ARG A 8 56.78 19.07 -19.97
C ARG A 8 57.12 19.82 -18.66
N PHE A 9 56.46 19.37 -17.58
CA PHE A 9 56.90 19.18 -16.18
C PHE A 9 58.12 19.93 -15.63
N LEU A 10 57.96 20.51 -14.42
CA LEU A 10 58.98 20.40 -13.37
C LEU A 10 58.33 20.46 -11.96
N ALA A 11 58.66 19.46 -11.14
CA ALA A 11 58.37 19.41 -9.71
C ALA A 11 59.50 20.14 -8.93
N ALA A 12 59.16 20.81 -7.83
CA ALA A 12 60.15 21.29 -6.86
C ALA A 12 59.60 21.12 -5.44
N VAL A 13 60.22 20.20 -4.72
CA VAL A 13 60.11 19.99 -3.27
C VAL A 13 60.96 21.05 -2.59
N PHE A 14 60.42 21.73 -1.58
CA PHE A 14 61.23 22.43 -0.57
C PHE A 14 60.64 22.18 0.82
N ALA A 15 61.31 21.32 1.56
CA ALA A 15 61.23 21.27 3.01
C ALA A 15 62.25 22.27 3.58
N LEU A 16 61.91 22.94 4.69
CA LEU A 16 62.67 22.99 5.95
C LEU A 16 62.47 24.32 6.71
N GLY A 17 62.17 24.22 8.01
CA GLY A 17 62.90 25.01 9.02
C GLY A 17 62.14 26.09 9.81
N LEU A 18 61.50 25.65 10.90
CA LEU A 18 61.19 26.32 12.17
C LEU A 18 62.02 27.57 12.52
N ILE A 19 61.40 28.62 13.11
CA ILE A 19 61.81 29.20 14.42
C ILE A 19 60.59 29.72 15.21
N THR A 20 60.63 29.38 16.50
CA THR A 20 59.74 29.56 17.64
C THR A 20 59.67 30.97 18.24
N SER A 21 58.58 31.27 18.96
CA SER A 21 58.59 32.03 20.23
C SER A 21 57.36 31.68 21.08
N GLY A 22 57.60 31.14 22.29
CA GLY A 22 56.60 30.85 23.34
C GLY A 22 56.12 32.12 24.07
N CYS A 23 55.41 32.13 25.20
CA CYS A 23 55.09 31.16 26.26
C CYS A 23 53.87 31.67 27.06
N SER A 24 53.06 30.79 27.64
CA SER A 24 52.55 30.82 29.05
C SER A 24 51.62 29.61 29.25
N ALA A 25 52.11 28.44 29.70
CA ALA A 25 52.33 28.03 31.10
C ALA A 25 51.03 27.77 31.91
N THR A 26 50.55 26.53 31.93
CA THR A 26 50.21 25.76 33.15
C THR A 26 50.17 24.25 32.84
N LYS A 27 50.68 23.44 33.78
CA LYS A 27 50.98 21.99 33.66
C LYS A 27 49.74 21.11 33.87
N GLY A 28 49.62 20.03 33.09
CA GLY A 28 48.79 18.86 33.39
C GLY A 28 49.20 17.66 32.53
N GLN A 29 49.52 16.54 33.16
CA GLN A 29 50.09 15.31 32.57
C GLN A 29 49.16 14.63 31.56
N SER A 30 49.73 14.10 30.47
CA SER A 30 49.06 13.19 29.54
C SER A 30 48.85 11.81 30.17
N LYS A 31 47.61 11.33 30.20
CA LYS A 31 47.28 9.90 30.36
C LYS A 31 46.59 9.40 29.10
N SER A 32 46.77 8.09 28.88
CA SER A 32 46.19 7.26 27.83
C SER A 32 44.68 7.48 27.65
N ILE A 33 44.24 7.37 26.40
CA ILE A 33 42.82 7.37 26.01
C ILE A 33 42.15 6.18 26.72
N ASP A 34 41.24 6.50 27.64
CA ASP A 34 40.45 5.56 28.42
C ASP A 34 39.41 4.90 27.49
N PRO A 35 39.19 3.57 27.54
CA PRO A 35 37.99 2.98 26.98
C PRO A 35 36.75 3.61 27.65
N PRO A 36 35.62 3.73 26.93
CA PRO A 36 34.42 4.32 27.50
C PRO A 36 34.02 3.57 28.77
N PRO A 37 33.52 4.27 29.81
CA PRO A 37 33.13 3.63 31.06
C PRO A 37 32.02 2.61 30.77
N GLU A 38 32.06 1.46 31.44
CA GLU A 38 31.01 0.41 31.37
C GLU A 38 29.59 0.98 31.63
N GLU A 39 29.51 2.12 32.32
CA GLU A 39 28.26 2.86 32.55
C GLU A 39 27.63 3.45 31.28
N ALA A 40 28.41 3.74 30.23
CA ALA A 40 27.89 4.23 28.94
C ALA A 40 27.20 3.12 28.16
N ASP A 41 27.75 1.91 28.19
CA ASP A 41 27.10 0.71 27.64
C ASP A 41 25.89 0.31 28.48
N VAL A 42 25.95 0.47 29.81
CA VAL A 42 24.78 0.29 30.69
C VAL A 42 23.71 1.34 30.42
N MET A 43 24.05 2.61 30.12
CA MET A 43 23.06 3.63 29.76
C MET A 43 22.47 3.42 28.37
N LEU A 44 23.26 2.96 27.39
CA LEU A 44 22.77 2.59 26.07
C LEU A 44 21.89 1.34 26.13
N GLN A 45 22.30 0.33 26.90
CA GLN A 45 21.52 -0.88 27.13
C GLN A 45 20.24 -0.56 27.90
N LYS A 46 20.28 0.34 28.89
CA LYS A 46 19.08 0.79 29.62
C LYS A 46 18.17 1.68 28.78
N ALA A 47 18.70 2.39 27.78
CA ALA A 47 17.92 3.10 26.77
C ALA A 47 17.32 2.14 25.73
N LEU A 48 17.99 1.02 25.41
CA LEU A 48 17.49 -0.05 24.55
C LEU A 48 16.47 -0.96 25.25
N ASP A 49 16.66 -1.22 26.55
CA ASP A 49 15.73 -1.96 27.40
C ASP A 49 14.48 -1.11 27.74
N ALA A 50 14.62 0.22 27.79
CA ALA A 50 13.51 1.18 27.85
C ALA A 50 12.78 1.35 26.50
N LEU A 51 13.29 0.74 25.42
CA LEU A 51 12.60 0.57 24.14
C LEU A 51 11.95 -0.82 24.02
N SER A 52 11.73 -1.52 25.14
CA SER A 52 10.87 -2.70 25.19
C SER A 52 9.42 -2.35 24.81
N GLU A 53 8.81 -3.29 24.09
CA GLU A 53 7.58 -3.16 23.27
C GLU A 53 6.26 -2.89 24.02
N GLU A 54 6.25 -2.11 25.10
CA GLU A 54 5.04 -1.94 25.94
C GLU A 54 4.41 -0.54 25.95
N ASP A 55 4.88 0.44 25.18
CA ASP A 55 4.29 1.80 25.17
C ASP A 55 3.90 2.38 23.80
N LEU A 56 3.74 1.54 22.76
CA LEU A 56 3.07 1.96 21.53
C LEU A 56 1.68 1.33 21.42
N VAL A 57 0.67 2.21 21.45
CA VAL A 57 -0.76 1.99 21.17
C VAL A 57 -1.59 1.51 22.37
N LYS A 58 -2.07 2.48 23.17
CA LYS A 58 -3.40 2.38 23.77
C LYS A 58 -4.40 3.02 22.81
N ASP A 59 -5.01 2.20 21.98
CA ASP A 59 -6.34 2.47 21.45
C ASP A 59 -7.31 1.46 22.06
N GLY A 60 -8.49 1.95 22.44
CA GLY A 60 -9.47 1.20 23.20
C GLY A 60 -10.12 0.06 22.40
N GLU A 61 -10.41 -1.01 23.14
CA GLU A 61 -11.35 -2.10 22.84
C GLU A 61 -11.00 -3.10 21.71
N ALA A 62 -10.30 -4.18 22.08
CA ALA A 62 -10.89 -5.49 22.36
C ALA A 62 -9.77 -6.55 22.37
N GLY A 63 -9.63 -7.27 23.48
CA GLY A 63 -8.73 -8.41 23.57
C GLY A 63 -9.03 -9.47 22.50
N GLY A 64 -8.01 -9.83 21.73
CA GLY A 64 -8.06 -10.89 20.74
C GLY A 64 -6.63 -11.31 20.39
N THR A 65 -6.35 -12.60 20.55
CA THR A 65 -5.13 -13.29 20.13
C THR A 65 -4.62 -12.79 18.78
N ASN A 66 -3.33 -12.50 18.69
CA ASN A 66 -2.60 -12.08 17.49
C ASN A 66 -2.68 -13.19 16.43
N SER A 67 -3.79 -13.25 15.69
CA SER A 67 -4.06 -14.25 14.65
C SER A 67 -3.68 -13.66 13.30
N LEU A 68 -2.90 -14.39 12.49
CA LEU A 68 -2.58 -13.98 11.13
C LEU A 68 -3.87 -13.67 10.36
N GLN A 69 -4.00 -12.45 9.83
CA GLN A 69 -5.10 -12.10 8.93
C GLN A 69 -4.59 -12.03 7.49
N CYS A 70 -5.41 -12.49 6.54
CA CYS A 70 -5.15 -12.31 5.12
C CYS A 70 -6.18 -11.37 4.50
N THR A 71 -5.73 -10.51 3.58
CA THR A 71 -6.63 -9.73 2.73
C THR A 71 -7.13 -10.60 1.59
N VAL A 72 -8.44 -10.80 1.53
CA VAL A 72 -9.12 -11.58 0.48
C VAL A 72 -10.16 -10.70 -0.19
N TYR A 73 -10.28 -10.77 -1.51
CA TYR A 73 -11.16 -9.89 -2.28
C TYR A 73 -12.49 -10.61 -2.59
N PHE A 74 -13.60 -9.95 -2.27
CA PHE A 74 -14.97 -10.45 -2.43
C PHE A 74 -15.82 -9.48 -3.23
N LYS A 75 -16.95 -9.93 -3.76
CA LYS A 75 -17.92 -9.05 -4.42
C LYS A 75 -18.93 -8.52 -3.41
N ASP A 76 -19.10 -7.20 -3.33
CA ASP A 76 -20.11 -6.57 -2.47
C ASP A 76 -21.51 -6.52 -3.15
N SER A 77 -22.50 -5.98 -2.45
CA SER A 77 -23.89 -5.94 -2.95
C SER A 77 -24.10 -5.00 -4.14
N ASN A 78 -23.17 -4.07 -4.37
CA ASN A 78 -23.18 -3.16 -5.52
C ASN A 78 -22.37 -3.73 -6.70
N GLY A 79 -21.73 -4.89 -6.50
CA GLY A 79 -20.95 -5.59 -7.52
C GLY A 79 -19.48 -5.21 -7.56
N PHE A 80 -18.97 -4.43 -6.60
CA PHE A 80 -17.55 -4.09 -6.51
C PHE A 80 -16.73 -5.24 -5.94
N VAL A 81 -15.50 -5.39 -6.42
CA VAL A 81 -14.49 -6.28 -5.83
C VAL A 81 -13.78 -5.54 -4.70
N VAL A 82 -13.91 -6.03 -3.47
CA VAL A 82 -13.55 -5.32 -2.25
C VAL A 82 -12.64 -6.19 -1.37
N PRO A 83 -11.52 -5.66 -0.86
CA PRO A 83 -10.68 -6.37 0.11
C PRO A 83 -11.41 -6.53 1.44
N VAL A 84 -11.29 -7.69 2.07
CA VAL A 84 -11.74 -7.96 3.44
C VAL A 84 -10.61 -8.67 4.16
N SER A 85 -10.25 -8.19 5.35
CA SER A 85 -9.26 -8.88 6.19
C SER A 85 -9.94 -9.97 6.99
N LEU A 86 -9.56 -11.22 6.71
CA LEU A 86 -10.10 -12.41 7.36
C LEU A 86 -9.05 -13.03 8.28
N PRO A 87 -9.43 -13.47 9.49
CA PRO A 87 -8.55 -14.27 10.34
C PRO A 87 -8.27 -15.62 9.70
N MET A 88 -7.01 -16.07 9.74
CA MET A 88 -6.60 -17.39 9.27
C MET A 88 -6.47 -18.31 10.48
N ALA A 89 -7.17 -19.45 10.43
CA ALA A 89 -7.07 -20.48 11.46
C ALA A 89 -5.78 -21.31 11.34
N ASP A 90 -5.16 -21.35 10.16
CA ASP A 90 -3.95 -22.14 9.84
C ASP A 90 -2.93 -21.25 9.13
N GLU A 91 -1.73 -21.16 9.71
CA GLU A 91 -0.65 -20.26 9.29
C GLU A 91 0.30 -20.90 8.26
N SER A 92 0.16 -22.20 7.97
CA SER A 92 1.15 -22.94 7.16
C SER A 92 1.12 -22.61 5.67
N LYS A 93 -0.04 -22.20 5.13
CA LYS A 93 -0.24 -21.89 3.70
C LYS A 93 -1.22 -20.72 3.49
N PRO A 94 -0.90 -19.51 3.96
CA PRO A 94 -1.85 -18.40 4.00
C PRO A 94 -2.38 -18.01 2.61
N ALA A 95 -1.55 -18.05 1.57
CA ALA A 95 -1.98 -17.75 0.20
C ALA A 95 -2.94 -18.80 -0.38
N GLN A 96 -2.73 -20.09 -0.09
CA GLN A 96 -3.67 -21.13 -0.51
C GLN A 96 -5.00 -21.00 0.24
N LYS A 97 -4.95 -20.72 1.55
CA LYS A 97 -6.15 -20.51 2.38
C LYS A 97 -6.95 -19.28 1.96
N ALA A 98 -6.27 -18.21 1.55
CA ALA A 98 -6.91 -17.03 0.97
C ALA A 98 -7.71 -17.37 -0.29
N LEU A 99 -7.18 -18.22 -1.18
CA LEU A 99 -7.92 -18.70 -2.35
C LEU A 99 -9.09 -19.62 -1.99
N GLU A 100 -8.89 -20.54 -1.04
CA GLU A 100 -9.96 -21.41 -0.54
C GLU A 100 -11.11 -20.60 0.08
N ALA A 101 -10.80 -19.47 0.73
CA ALA A 101 -11.80 -18.52 1.25
C ALA A 101 -12.64 -17.85 0.16
N MET A 102 -12.17 -17.79 -1.08
CA MET A 102 -12.89 -17.17 -2.21
C MET A 102 -13.93 -18.11 -2.85
N VAL A 103 -14.02 -19.37 -2.41
CA VAL A 103 -14.94 -20.38 -2.95
C VAL A 103 -16.36 -20.15 -2.43
N GLU A 104 -17.34 -20.13 -3.34
CA GLU A 104 -18.75 -20.02 -3.01
C GLU A 104 -19.20 -21.20 -2.13
N ASP A 105 -19.98 -20.90 -1.09
CA ASP A 105 -20.33 -21.84 0.00
C ASP A 105 -19.11 -22.44 0.74
N GLY A 106 -17.93 -21.86 0.57
CA GLY A 106 -16.68 -22.29 1.18
C GLY A 106 -16.49 -21.82 2.63
N PRO A 107 -15.26 -21.96 3.17
CA PRO A 107 -14.96 -21.75 4.58
C PRO A 107 -15.19 -20.31 5.06
N ALA A 108 -15.16 -19.32 4.16
CA ALA A 108 -15.36 -17.92 4.54
C ALA A 108 -16.82 -17.48 4.63
N LYS A 109 -17.80 -18.30 4.20
CA LYS A 109 -19.21 -17.88 4.10
C LYS A 109 -19.77 -17.29 5.39
N SER A 110 -19.43 -17.87 6.55
CA SER A 110 -19.90 -17.38 7.86
C SER A 110 -19.10 -16.20 8.39
N MET A 111 -17.99 -15.84 7.74
CA MET A 111 -17.09 -14.75 8.14
C MET A 111 -17.28 -13.51 7.27
N LEU A 112 -18.17 -13.54 6.27
CA LEU A 112 -18.39 -12.41 5.38
C LEU A 112 -19.47 -11.45 5.92
N PRO A 113 -19.32 -10.14 5.72
CA PRO A 113 -20.39 -9.19 5.96
C PRO A 113 -21.61 -9.53 5.09
N LYS A 114 -22.82 -9.23 5.59
CA LYS A 114 -24.01 -9.42 4.78
C LYS A 114 -23.96 -8.56 3.51
N GLY A 115 -24.29 -9.17 2.39
CA GLY A 115 -24.20 -8.55 1.06
C GLY A 115 -22.89 -8.84 0.33
N PHE A 116 -21.89 -9.43 0.99
CA PHE A 116 -20.66 -9.89 0.34
C PHE A 116 -20.79 -11.33 -0.13
N THR A 117 -20.23 -11.63 -1.29
CA THR A 117 -20.23 -12.95 -1.91
C THR A 117 -18.83 -13.33 -2.41
N ALA A 118 -18.51 -14.61 -2.27
CA ALA A 118 -17.38 -15.25 -2.93
C ALA A 118 -17.50 -15.19 -4.47
N LEU A 119 -16.37 -15.29 -5.15
CA LEU A 119 -16.28 -15.15 -6.61
C LEU A 119 -15.83 -16.44 -7.31
N LEU A 120 -15.16 -17.37 -6.62
CA LEU A 120 -14.83 -18.67 -7.21
C LEU A 120 -16.05 -19.60 -7.12
N PRO A 121 -16.34 -20.39 -8.17
CA PRO A 121 -17.49 -21.28 -8.20
C PRO A 121 -17.53 -22.26 -7.04
N LYS A 122 -18.74 -22.65 -6.67
CA LYS A 122 -18.94 -23.71 -5.68
C LYS A 122 -18.22 -24.99 -6.11
N GLY A 123 -17.46 -25.55 -5.18
CA GLY A 123 -16.74 -26.81 -5.40
C GLY A 123 -15.36 -26.65 -6.06
N THR A 124 -14.93 -25.43 -6.41
CA THR A 124 -13.55 -25.19 -6.85
C THR A 124 -12.54 -25.64 -5.80
N VAL A 125 -11.58 -26.46 -6.22
CA VAL A 125 -10.45 -26.92 -5.40
C VAL A 125 -9.17 -26.27 -5.89
N VAL A 126 -8.32 -25.82 -4.96
CA VAL A 126 -6.94 -25.42 -5.26
C VAL A 126 -6.05 -26.65 -5.20
N ASN A 127 -5.76 -27.27 -6.35
CA ASN A 127 -4.95 -28.48 -6.44
C ASN A 127 -3.51 -28.21 -6.03
N SER A 128 -2.93 -27.09 -6.49
CA SER A 128 -1.61 -26.65 -6.10
C SER A 128 -1.42 -25.14 -6.21
N LEU A 129 -0.52 -24.60 -5.40
CA LEU A 129 -0.03 -23.23 -5.47
C LEU A 129 1.48 -23.25 -5.31
N ASN A 130 2.21 -22.78 -6.33
CA ASN A 130 3.66 -22.63 -6.29
C ASN A 130 4.04 -21.17 -6.57
N ILE A 131 4.89 -20.59 -5.73
CA ILE A 131 5.40 -19.23 -5.87
C ILE A 131 6.90 -19.33 -6.14
N ASP A 132 7.33 -18.86 -7.31
CA ASP A 132 8.73 -18.92 -7.70
C ASP A 132 9.55 -17.72 -7.19
N LYS A 133 10.86 -17.74 -7.45
CA LYS A 133 11.79 -16.65 -7.08
C LYS A 133 11.53 -15.34 -7.83
N ASN A 134 10.81 -15.39 -8.95
CA ASN A 134 10.40 -14.22 -9.72
C ASN A 134 9.04 -13.69 -9.28
N LYS A 135 8.53 -14.16 -8.12
CA LYS A 135 7.23 -13.79 -7.54
C LYS A 135 6.04 -14.11 -8.46
N LEU A 136 6.18 -15.13 -9.30
CA LEU A 136 5.08 -15.68 -10.09
C LEU A 136 4.38 -16.79 -9.29
N ALA A 137 3.14 -16.54 -8.89
CA ALA A 137 2.24 -17.54 -8.34
C ALA A 137 1.60 -18.33 -9.48
N THR A 138 1.91 -19.63 -9.56
CA THR A 138 1.23 -20.57 -10.46
C THR A 138 0.22 -21.36 -9.65
N VAL A 139 -1.06 -21.20 -9.99
CA VAL A 139 -2.18 -21.81 -9.28
C VAL A 139 -2.88 -22.80 -10.19
N ASP A 140 -3.02 -24.04 -9.74
CA ASP A 140 -3.78 -25.07 -10.42
C ASP A 140 -5.11 -25.29 -9.70
N PHE A 141 -6.21 -25.09 -10.42
CA PHE A 141 -7.56 -25.29 -9.91
C PHE A 141 -8.18 -26.56 -10.52
N SER A 142 -9.21 -27.08 -9.86
CA SER A 142 -10.09 -28.10 -10.45
C SER A 142 -10.99 -27.53 -11.54
N SER A 143 -11.55 -28.42 -12.38
CA SER A 143 -12.47 -28.05 -13.47
C SER A 143 -13.63 -27.12 -13.08
N GLU A 144 -14.13 -27.20 -11.84
CA GLU A 144 -15.21 -26.34 -11.32
C GLU A 144 -14.88 -24.86 -11.37
N PHE A 145 -13.59 -24.48 -11.38
CA PHE A 145 -13.15 -23.09 -11.58
C PHE A 145 -13.76 -22.45 -12.83
N THR A 146 -14.08 -23.25 -13.84
CA THR A 146 -14.67 -22.79 -15.10
C THR A 146 -16.20 -22.59 -15.05
N GLN A 147 -16.86 -22.95 -13.95
CA GLN A 147 -18.32 -22.95 -13.81
C GLN A 147 -18.84 -21.66 -13.16
N TYR A 148 -18.59 -20.52 -13.77
CA TYR A 148 -19.00 -19.20 -13.26
C TYR A 148 -19.97 -18.48 -14.19
N ASN A 149 -20.58 -17.42 -13.68
CA ASN A 149 -21.37 -16.51 -14.51
C ASN A 149 -20.41 -15.60 -15.30
N GLY A 150 -20.51 -15.60 -16.64
CA GLY A 150 -19.67 -14.74 -17.49
C GLY A 150 -19.64 -13.26 -17.11
N GLN A 151 -20.71 -12.70 -16.52
CA GLN A 151 -20.73 -11.30 -16.05
C GLN A 151 -19.77 -11.01 -14.88
N ASP A 152 -19.32 -12.07 -14.20
CA ASP A 152 -18.35 -12.01 -13.11
C ASP A 152 -16.93 -12.41 -13.56
N GLU A 153 -16.69 -12.79 -14.83
CA GLU A 153 -15.39 -13.27 -15.32
C GLU A 153 -14.24 -12.32 -14.94
N ARG A 154 -14.40 -11.05 -15.29
CA ARG A 154 -13.41 -10.02 -14.97
C ARG A 154 -13.24 -9.83 -13.47
N LYS A 155 -14.34 -9.82 -12.71
CA LYS A 155 -14.31 -9.63 -11.25
C LYS A 155 -13.61 -10.79 -10.55
N MET A 156 -13.82 -12.01 -11.03
CA MET A 156 -13.13 -13.19 -10.53
C MET A 156 -11.62 -13.08 -10.75
N LEU A 157 -11.19 -12.70 -11.95
CA LEU A 157 -9.77 -12.51 -12.26
C LEU A 157 -9.14 -11.38 -11.43
N GLU A 158 -9.85 -10.25 -11.27
CA GLU A 158 -9.43 -9.15 -10.41
C GLU A 158 -9.28 -9.62 -8.97
N ALA A 159 -10.32 -10.22 -8.39
CA ALA A 159 -10.30 -10.68 -7.00
C ALA A 159 -9.17 -11.69 -6.74
N LEU A 160 -8.95 -12.64 -7.65
CA LEU A 160 -7.92 -13.66 -7.52
C LEU A 160 -6.53 -13.02 -7.59
N THR A 161 -6.31 -12.16 -8.57
CA THR A 161 -5.03 -11.45 -8.77
C THR A 161 -4.71 -10.56 -7.58
N TRP A 162 -5.68 -9.77 -7.12
CA TRP A 162 -5.50 -8.84 -6.00
C TRP A 162 -5.36 -9.56 -4.65
N THR A 163 -6.02 -10.70 -4.46
CA THR A 163 -5.83 -11.56 -3.27
C THR A 163 -4.40 -12.10 -3.22
N LEU A 164 -3.91 -12.71 -4.30
CA LEU A 164 -2.57 -13.29 -4.29
C LEU A 164 -1.47 -12.23 -4.25
N THR A 165 -1.62 -11.13 -4.98
CA THR A 165 -0.65 -10.02 -4.94
C THR A 165 -0.73 -9.18 -3.66
N SER A 166 -1.61 -9.52 -2.71
CA SER A 166 -1.55 -8.96 -1.35
C SER A 166 -0.42 -9.59 -0.52
N PHE A 167 0.12 -10.73 -0.95
CA PHE A 167 1.33 -11.32 -0.38
C PHE A 167 2.57 -10.69 -1.03
N PRO A 168 3.53 -10.12 -0.26
CA PRO A 168 4.73 -9.49 -0.82
C PRO A 168 5.62 -10.40 -1.68
N THR A 169 5.44 -11.72 -1.55
CA THR A 169 6.11 -12.75 -2.33
C THR A 169 5.49 -12.99 -3.71
N VAL A 170 4.37 -12.33 -4.05
CA VAL A 170 3.65 -12.51 -5.32
C VAL A 170 3.44 -11.17 -6.00
N GLU A 171 3.88 -11.07 -7.25
CA GLU A 171 3.63 -9.92 -8.13
C GLU A 171 2.78 -10.30 -9.34
N LYS A 172 2.84 -11.57 -9.76
CA LYS A 172 2.13 -12.08 -10.94
C LYS A 172 1.43 -13.40 -10.66
N VAL A 173 0.36 -13.67 -11.38
CA VAL A 173 -0.44 -14.89 -11.23
C VAL A 173 -0.62 -15.58 -12.58
N LYS A 174 -0.40 -16.89 -12.59
CA LYS A 174 -0.69 -17.78 -13.71
C LYS A 174 -1.70 -18.84 -13.27
N ILE A 175 -2.72 -19.06 -14.08
CA ILE A 175 -3.83 -19.96 -13.80
C ILE A 175 -3.71 -21.23 -14.65
N LEU A 176 -3.88 -22.38 -14.01
CA LEU A 176 -4.02 -23.69 -14.61
C LEU A 176 -5.36 -24.29 -14.18
N VAL A 177 -5.91 -25.16 -15.03
CA VAL A 177 -7.08 -25.99 -14.72
C VAL A 177 -6.72 -27.44 -15.02
N ASP A 178 -6.84 -28.30 -14.02
CA ASP A 178 -6.46 -29.72 -14.08
C ASP A 178 -5.05 -29.95 -14.67
N GLY A 179 -4.10 -29.12 -14.24
CA GLY A 179 -2.69 -29.16 -14.66
C GLY A 179 -2.42 -28.60 -16.07
N GLN A 180 -3.43 -28.10 -16.77
CA GLN A 180 -3.29 -27.52 -18.11
C GLN A 180 -3.33 -25.99 -18.06
N VAL A 181 -2.51 -25.34 -18.91
CA VAL A 181 -2.54 -23.88 -19.04
C VAL A 181 -3.84 -23.47 -19.70
N LEU A 182 -4.59 -22.58 -19.04
CA LEU A 182 -5.81 -21.99 -19.57
C LEU A 182 -5.43 -20.76 -20.43
N PRO A 183 -5.63 -20.78 -21.77
CA PRO A 183 -5.19 -19.66 -22.63
C PRO A 183 -6.12 -18.45 -22.57
N GLU A 184 -7.40 -18.66 -22.27
CA GLU A 184 -8.43 -17.65 -22.09
C GLU A 184 -9.52 -18.17 -21.16
N MET A 185 -10.25 -17.27 -20.52
CA MET A 185 -11.39 -17.61 -19.69
C MET A 185 -12.59 -18.06 -20.55
N PRO A 186 -13.31 -19.14 -20.16
CA PRO A 186 -14.28 -19.80 -21.04
C PRO A 186 -15.57 -19.03 -21.36
N GLU A 187 -16.01 -18.06 -20.55
CA GLU A 187 -17.36 -17.47 -20.72
C GLU A 187 -17.36 -16.22 -21.61
N LEU A 188 -16.39 -15.32 -21.44
CA LEU A 188 -16.23 -14.08 -22.23
C LEU A 188 -14.88 -14.01 -22.98
N GLY A 189 -14.04 -15.05 -22.90
CA GLY A 189 -12.81 -15.14 -23.68
C GLY A 189 -11.72 -14.16 -23.21
N THR A 190 -11.70 -13.76 -21.93
CA THR A 190 -10.61 -12.90 -21.43
C THR A 190 -9.27 -13.62 -21.58
N PRO A 191 -8.30 -13.06 -22.34
CA PRO A 191 -7.03 -13.73 -22.58
C PRO A 191 -6.19 -13.90 -21.30
N LEU A 192 -5.55 -15.06 -21.17
CA LEU A 192 -4.66 -15.45 -20.06
C LEU A 192 -3.27 -15.88 -20.56
N ASN A 193 -2.90 -15.46 -21.77
CA ASN A 193 -1.62 -15.77 -22.40
C ASN A 193 -0.43 -15.14 -21.67
N GLU A 194 -0.65 -14.05 -20.93
CA GLU A 194 0.33 -13.42 -20.05
C GLU A 194 -0.08 -13.57 -18.59
N PRO A 195 0.87 -13.67 -17.64
CA PRO A 195 0.55 -13.66 -16.22
C PRO A 195 -0.20 -12.39 -15.81
N LEU A 196 -1.25 -12.57 -15.01
CA LEU A 196 -2.05 -11.49 -14.45
C LEU A 196 -1.26 -10.73 -13.39
N SER A 197 -1.49 -9.42 -13.28
CA SER A 197 -0.91 -8.57 -12.24
C SER A 197 -1.84 -7.41 -11.92
N ARG A 198 -1.53 -6.61 -10.88
CA ARG A 198 -2.32 -5.42 -10.53
C ARG A 198 -2.42 -4.38 -11.67
N MET A 199 -1.59 -4.48 -12.71
CA MET A 199 -1.73 -3.66 -13.92
C MET A 199 -3.08 -3.84 -14.61
N MET A 200 -3.78 -4.96 -14.38
CA MET A 200 -5.13 -5.14 -14.89
C MET A 200 -6.14 -4.19 -14.22
N GLY A 201 -5.80 -3.50 -13.13
CA GLY A 201 -6.74 -2.67 -12.37
C GLY A 201 -7.72 -3.51 -11.53
N ILE A 202 -8.67 -2.81 -10.91
CA ILE A 202 -9.79 -3.33 -10.13
C ILE A 202 -10.94 -2.34 -10.20
N ASN A 203 -12.17 -2.82 -10.38
CA ASN A 203 -13.38 -1.98 -10.45
C ASN A 203 -13.18 -0.78 -11.40
N ILE A 204 -12.82 -1.04 -12.65
CA ILE A 204 -12.37 0.01 -13.56
C ILE A 204 -13.50 0.96 -13.95
N GLU A 205 -13.21 2.25 -13.93
CA GLU A 205 -14.06 3.30 -14.49
C GLU A 205 -13.24 4.29 -15.33
N PHE A 206 -13.93 5.06 -16.17
CA PHE A 206 -13.32 6.17 -16.93
C PHE A 206 -13.72 7.49 -16.32
N ALA A 207 -12.75 8.39 -16.14
CA ALA A 207 -13.10 9.77 -15.81
C ALA A 207 -13.89 10.41 -16.98
N PRO A 208 -14.82 11.34 -16.70
CA PRO A 208 -15.64 11.97 -17.72
C PRO A 208 -14.82 12.58 -18.86
N GLY A 209 -15.15 12.22 -20.11
CA GLY A 209 -14.54 12.81 -21.31
C GLY A 209 -13.13 12.32 -21.67
N VAL A 210 -12.63 11.26 -21.03
CA VAL A 210 -11.32 10.67 -21.32
C VAL A 210 -11.35 9.79 -22.58
N ASP A 211 -10.29 9.87 -23.38
CA ASP A 211 -10.04 8.96 -24.50
C ASP A 211 -9.46 7.63 -24.00
N PRO A 212 -10.16 6.49 -24.18
CA PRO A 212 -9.70 5.18 -23.70
C PRO A 212 -8.35 4.73 -24.27
N GLY A 213 -7.93 5.23 -25.42
CA GLY A 213 -6.63 4.89 -26.00
C GLY A 213 -5.44 5.62 -25.38
N ARG A 214 -5.69 6.62 -24.51
CA ARG A 214 -4.67 7.55 -24.02
C ARG A 214 -4.86 7.91 -22.55
N THR A 215 -4.83 6.88 -21.70
CA THR A 215 -5.11 7.03 -20.27
C THR A 215 -3.91 6.75 -19.37
N THR A 216 -3.92 7.34 -18.18
CA THR A 216 -3.11 6.92 -17.03
C THR A 216 -4.07 6.32 -15.99
N PRO A 217 -3.83 5.12 -15.43
CA PRO A 217 -4.65 4.59 -14.34
C PRO A 217 -4.23 5.20 -12.99
N VAL A 218 -5.21 5.50 -12.14
CA VAL A 218 -5.02 5.79 -10.71
C VAL A 218 -5.97 4.92 -9.89
N VAL A 219 -5.53 4.41 -8.74
CA VAL A 219 -6.36 3.59 -7.85
C VAL A 219 -6.83 4.45 -6.68
N LEU A 220 -8.15 4.61 -6.58
CA LEU A 220 -8.82 5.46 -5.60
C LEU A 220 -9.59 4.58 -4.63
N TYR A 221 -9.44 4.80 -3.33
CA TYR A 221 -10.24 4.14 -2.32
C TYR A 221 -11.40 5.03 -1.89
N PHE A 222 -12.62 4.54 -2.09
CA PHE A 222 -13.86 5.20 -1.67
C PHE A 222 -14.58 4.38 -0.61
N LYS A 223 -15.49 5.00 0.14
CA LYS A 223 -16.25 4.34 1.19
C LYS A 223 -17.52 3.66 0.65
N GLY A 224 -17.69 2.39 0.95
CA GLY A 224 -18.96 1.66 0.88
C GLY A 224 -19.54 1.42 2.27
N SER A 225 -20.82 1.09 2.32
CA SER A 225 -21.49 0.70 3.58
C SER A 225 -22.55 -0.36 3.31
N THR A 226 -22.61 -1.37 4.17
CA THR A 226 -23.69 -2.37 4.14
C THR A 226 -24.95 -1.83 4.83
N LYS A 227 -26.08 -2.51 4.63
CA LYS A 227 -27.33 -2.23 5.38
C LYS A 227 -27.19 -2.41 6.90
N GLU A 228 -26.16 -3.12 7.34
CA GLU A 228 -25.86 -3.35 8.77
C GLU A 228 -24.79 -2.38 9.29
N ASN A 229 -24.51 -1.29 8.57
CA ASN A 229 -23.56 -0.24 8.90
C ASN A 229 -22.09 -0.72 9.02
N PHE A 230 -21.74 -1.86 8.40
CA PHE A 230 -20.35 -2.17 8.15
C PHE A 230 -19.81 -1.22 7.07
N ASN A 231 -18.92 -0.31 7.46
CA ASN A 231 -18.23 0.63 6.57
C ASN A 231 -16.91 0.04 6.10
N TYR A 232 -16.61 0.18 4.81
CA TYR A 232 -15.45 -0.43 4.18
C TYR A 232 -14.93 0.45 3.04
N TYR A 233 -13.66 0.26 2.67
CA TYR A 233 -13.01 0.96 1.56
C TYR A 233 -12.96 0.08 0.31
N VAL A 234 -13.38 0.64 -0.82
CA VAL A 234 -13.49 0.00 -2.12
C VAL A 234 -12.44 0.60 -3.06
N PRO A 235 -11.48 -0.19 -3.56
CA PRO A 235 -10.53 0.31 -4.56
C PRO A 235 -11.21 0.41 -5.93
N VAL A 236 -11.00 1.53 -6.62
CA VAL A 236 -11.54 1.82 -7.95
C VAL A 236 -10.41 2.32 -8.83
N THR A 237 -10.13 1.60 -9.92
CA THR A 237 -9.13 2.04 -10.91
C THR A 237 -9.79 3.02 -11.86
N ARG A 238 -9.55 4.31 -11.66
CA ARG A 238 -10.02 5.36 -12.56
C ARG A 238 -9.00 5.59 -13.66
N LEU A 239 -9.45 5.47 -14.91
CA LEU A 239 -8.68 5.82 -16.09
C LEU A 239 -8.85 7.31 -16.38
N ILE A 240 -7.79 8.08 -16.16
CA ILE A 240 -7.75 9.53 -16.39
C ILE A 240 -7.01 9.89 -17.67
N SER A 241 -7.14 11.15 -18.09
CA SER A 241 -6.30 11.71 -19.15
C SER A 241 -4.83 11.49 -18.83
N ARG A 242 -4.05 11.10 -19.84
CA ARG A 242 -2.63 10.82 -19.67
C ARG A 242 -1.90 11.96 -18.95
N THR A 243 -1.21 11.61 -17.88
CA THR A 243 -0.40 12.50 -17.06
C THR A 243 0.88 11.79 -16.61
N GLU A 244 1.93 12.57 -16.40
CA GLU A 244 3.20 12.11 -15.79
C GLU A 244 3.20 12.37 -14.27
N ASP A 245 2.33 13.25 -13.77
CA ASP A 245 2.20 13.51 -12.33
C ASP A 245 1.05 12.69 -11.72
N VAL A 246 1.32 11.39 -11.59
CA VAL A 246 0.34 10.42 -11.09
C VAL A 246 -0.05 10.69 -9.64
N ALA A 247 0.87 11.20 -8.81
CA ALA A 247 0.61 11.45 -7.39
C ALA A 247 -0.35 12.63 -7.21
N GLN A 248 -0.06 13.76 -7.87
CA GLN A 248 -0.98 14.90 -7.90
C GLN A 248 -2.35 14.49 -8.42
N ALA A 249 -2.39 13.79 -9.56
CA ALA A 249 -3.64 13.37 -10.17
C ALA A 249 -4.46 12.40 -9.29
N THR A 250 -3.80 11.52 -8.52
CA THR A 250 -4.48 10.63 -7.58
C THR A 250 -5.26 11.43 -6.53
N VAL A 251 -4.63 12.43 -5.91
CA VAL A 251 -5.31 13.25 -4.88
C VAL A 251 -6.40 14.11 -5.50
N GLU A 252 -6.17 14.70 -6.67
CA GLU A 252 -7.17 15.49 -7.38
C GLU A 252 -8.41 14.67 -7.76
N GLU A 253 -8.24 13.46 -8.27
CA GLU A 253 -9.36 12.58 -8.60
C GLU A 253 -10.10 12.09 -7.35
N LEU A 254 -9.38 11.88 -6.25
CA LEU A 254 -10.00 11.51 -4.98
C LEU A 254 -10.88 12.65 -4.44
N VAL A 255 -10.42 13.91 -4.53
CA VAL A 255 -11.21 15.11 -4.16
C VAL A 255 -12.43 15.32 -5.09
N LYS A 256 -12.36 14.89 -6.35
CA LYS A 256 -13.53 14.88 -7.24
C LYS A 256 -14.61 13.89 -6.77
N GLY A 257 -14.23 12.89 -5.98
CA GLY A 257 -15.13 11.87 -5.44
C GLY A 257 -15.44 10.74 -6.42
N PRO A 258 -16.24 9.74 -5.98
CA PRO A 258 -16.67 8.63 -6.82
C PRO A 258 -17.74 9.04 -7.84
N ASP A 259 -18.02 8.17 -8.82
CA ASP A 259 -19.23 8.31 -9.64
C ASP A 259 -20.47 8.31 -8.75
N ILE A 260 -21.34 9.30 -8.90
CA ILE A 260 -22.58 9.45 -8.12
C ILE A 260 -23.48 8.21 -8.28
N ALA A 261 -23.48 7.56 -9.44
CA ALA A 261 -24.27 6.36 -9.69
C ALA A 261 -23.70 5.10 -9.02
N SER A 262 -22.44 5.12 -8.56
CA SER A 262 -21.78 3.96 -7.93
C SER A 262 -22.36 3.58 -6.57
N GLY A 263 -22.99 4.53 -5.87
CA GLY A 263 -23.39 4.37 -4.47
C GLY A 263 -22.23 4.39 -3.47
N LEU A 264 -20.99 4.64 -3.94
CA LEU A 264 -19.83 4.89 -3.08
C LEU A 264 -19.85 6.32 -2.56
N MET A 265 -19.16 6.55 -1.44
CA MET A 265 -19.04 7.83 -0.77
C MET A 265 -17.57 8.21 -0.61
N THR A 266 -17.30 9.48 -0.35
CA THR A 266 -15.99 9.95 0.08
C THR A 266 -16.14 10.83 1.31
N ALA A 267 -15.11 10.86 2.16
CA ALA A 267 -15.00 11.81 3.26
C ALA A 267 -14.38 13.15 2.83
N LEU A 268 -13.88 13.24 1.59
CA LEU A 268 -13.33 14.47 1.03
C LEU A 268 -14.43 15.32 0.41
N THR A 269 -14.40 16.62 0.66
CA THR A 269 -15.33 17.58 0.11
C THR A 269 -14.72 18.33 -1.08
N SER A 270 -15.56 18.76 -2.03
CA SER A 270 -15.10 19.40 -3.27
C SER A 270 -14.44 20.77 -3.08
N ASP A 271 -14.57 21.38 -1.89
CA ASP A 271 -13.91 22.63 -1.51
C ASP A 271 -12.50 22.44 -0.92
N ILE A 272 -12.08 21.19 -0.71
CA ILE A 272 -10.71 20.86 -0.31
C ILE A 272 -9.75 21.31 -1.42
N LYS A 273 -8.75 22.07 -1.01
CA LYS A 273 -7.66 22.51 -1.88
C LYS A 273 -6.44 21.66 -1.61
N ILE A 274 -5.79 21.23 -2.68
CA ILE A 274 -4.46 20.61 -2.64
C ILE A 274 -3.47 21.76 -2.87
N ILE A 275 -2.61 22.02 -1.89
CA ILE A 275 -1.58 23.06 -1.96
C ILE A 275 -0.36 22.52 -2.69
N GLU A 276 0.10 21.33 -2.28
CA GLU A 276 1.29 20.70 -2.83
C GLU A 276 1.19 19.17 -2.71
N VAL A 277 1.68 18.47 -3.73
CA VAL A 277 2.04 17.05 -3.64
C VAL A 277 3.51 16.92 -4.03
N SER A 278 4.32 16.34 -3.15
CA SER A 278 5.74 16.12 -3.40
C SER A 278 6.15 14.69 -3.06
N LYS A 279 7.25 14.24 -3.66
CA LYS A 279 7.76 12.87 -3.53
C LYS A 279 9.24 12.91 -3.20
N SER A 280 9.69 11.99 -2.35
CA SER A 280 11.13 11.72 -2.19
C SER A 280 11.72 11.17 -3.49
N ALA A 281 13.03 11.31 -3.68
CA ALA A 281 13.71 10.88 -4.91
C ALA A 281 13.60 9.37 -5.18
N ASP A 282 13.40 8.57 -4.14
CA ASP A 282 13.21 7.12 -4.17
C ASP A 282 11.73 6.69 -4.11
N ASN A 283 10.79 7.65 -4.10
CA ASN A 283 9.35 7.46 -3.92
C ASN A 283 8.93 6.77 -2.59
N SER A 284 9.84 6.58 -1.63
CA SER A 284 9.53 5.96 -0.33
C SER A 284 8.59 6.80 0.53
N LEU A 285 8.55 8.13 0.31
CA LEU A 285 7.67 9.07 0.98
C LEU A 285 6.95 9.96 -0.05
N VAL A 286 5.62 10.02 0.04
CA VAL A 286 4.79 11.05 -0.60
C VAL A 286 4.27 12.00 0.45
N SER A 287 4.43 13.30 0.22
CA SER A 287 3.90 14.36 1.10
C SER A 287 2.76 15.07 0.39
N VAL A 288 1.66 15.31 1.10
CA VAL A 288 0.51 16.07 0.59
C VAL A 288 0.17 17.19 1.56
N ASP A 289 0.22 18.42 1.08
CA ASP A 289 -0.23 19.60 1.80
C ASP A 289 -1.62 20.02 1.34
N PHE A 290 -2.57 20.08 2.26
CA PHE A 290 -3.94 20.49 2.02
C PHE A 290 -4.22 21.90 2.54
N GLY A 291 -5.25 22.52 1.99
CA GLY A 291 -5.85 23.73 2.55
C GLY A 291 -6.67 23.45 3.81
N ARG A 292 -7.07 24.52 4.52
CA ARG A 292 -7.82 24.46 5.79
C ARG A 292 -9.11 23.65 5.72
N ALA A 293 -9.74 23.54 4.56
CA ALA A 293 -10.99 22.79 4.36
C ALA A 293 -10.85 21.26 4.56
N PHE A 294 -9.62 20.74 4.63
CA PHE A 294 -9.37 19.35 5.02
C PHE A 294 -9.66 19.08 6.51
N LEU A 295 -9.78 20.14 7.32
CA LEU A 295 -10.09 20.06 8.74
C LEU A 295 -11.57 20.40 9.00
N ASP A 296 -12.14 19.74 10.01
CA ASP A 296 -13.46 20.04 10.53
C ASP A 296 -13.48 21.34 11.38
N ALA A 297 -14.66 21.63 11.96
CA ALA A 297 -14.86 22.80 12.80
C ALA A 297 -13.94 22.82 14.05
N ASP A 298 -13.58 21.64 14.55
CA ASP A 298 -12.72 21.43 15.73
C ASP A 298 -11.22 21.39 15.36
N GLN A 299 -10.88 21.72 14.10
CA GLN A 299 -9.51 21.71 13.58
C GLN A 299 -8.90 20.31 13.50
N LYS A 300 -9.73 19.29 13.33
CA LYS A 300 -9.30 17.91 13.20
C LYS A 300 -9.55 17.37 11.81
N ALA A 301 -8.66 16.51 11.34
CA ALA A 301 -8.85 15.79 10.09
C ALA A 301 -9.79 14.59 10.32
N SER A 302 -10.65 14.29 9.34
CA SER A 302 -11.46 13.07 9.34
C SER A 302 -10.54 11.84 9.20
N PRO A 303 -10.64 10.83 10.09
CA PRO A 303 -9.92 9.57 9.94
C PRO A 303 -10.21 8.88 8.61
N GLU A 304 -11.45 8.96 8.13
CA GLU A 304 -11.85 8.41 6.84
C GLU A 304 -11.16 9.14 5.68
N ALA A 305 -11.11 10.48 5.71
CA ALA A 305 -10.43 11.25 4.67
C ALA A 305 -8.91 10.95 4.64
N ILE A 306 -8.28 10.83 5.82
CA ILE A 306 -6.88 10.41 5.94
C ILE A 306 -6.70 9.03 5.30
N GLN A 307 -7.56 8.07 5.65
CA GLN A 307 -7.46 6.70 5.17
C GLN A 307 -7.67 6.58 3.65
N GLU A 308 -8.65 7.29 3.08
CA GLU A 308 -8.88 7.35 1.64
C GLU A 308 -7.64 7.88 0.89
N VAL A 309 -7.02 8.95 1.39
CA VAL A 309 -5.79 9.53 0.80
C VAL A 309 -4.61 8.55 0.90
N VAL A 310 -4.38 8.00 2.09
CA VAL A 310 -3.25 7.09 2.36
C VAL A 310 -3.35 5.83 1.50
N LEU A 311 -4.51 5.17 1.49
CA LEU A 311 -4.71 3.95 0.72
C LEU A 311 -4.55 4.20 -0.79
N SER A 312 -5.12 5.29 -1.31
CA SER A 312 -5.06 5.62 -2.75
C SER A 312 -3.63 5.91 -3.22
N LEU A 313 -2.87 6.69 -2.45
CA LEU A 313 -1.49 7.05 -2.82
C LEU A 313 -0.53 5.87 -2.70
N ILE A 314 -0.63 5.07 -1.64
CA ILE A 314 0.21 3.87 -1.46
C ILE A 314 -0.07 2.88 -2.60
N GLU A 315 -1.34 2.67 -2.94
CA GLU A 315 -1.71 1.71 -3.99
C GLU A 315 -1.28 2.20 -5.38
N THR A 316 -1.44 3.48 -5.67
CA THR A 316 -1.14 4.03 -7.00
C THR A 316 0.35 4.28 -7.23
N ILE A 317 1.07 4.79 -6.23
CA ILE A 317 2.47 5.22 -6.36
C ILE A 317 3.45 4.15 -5.85
N HIS A 318 2.94 3.12 -5.16
CA HIS A 318 3.74 2.09 -4.49
C HIS A 318 4.72 2.69 -3.46
N SER A 319 4.30 3.79 -2.83
CA SER A 319 5.07 4.42 -1.76
C SER A 319 4.89 3.67 -0.44
N GLU A 320 5.91 3.69 0.41
CA GLU A 320 5.86 3.04 1.72
C GLU A 320 5.13 3.90 2.76
N LYS A 321 5.26 5.23 2.65
CA LYS A 321 4.79 6.19 3.66
C LYS A 321 4.16 7.41 3.03
N ILE A 322 3.14 7.94 3.69
CA ILE A 322 2.43 9.16 3.29
C ILE A 322 2.50 10.17 4.44
N GLN A 323 3.03 11.36 4.21
CA GLN A 323 2.98 12.47 5.15
C GLN A 323 1.89 13.45 4.74
N LEU A 324 1.01 13.79 5.69
CA LEU A 324 -0.04 14.79 5.47
C LEU A 324 0.27 16.07 6.22
N SER A 325 -0.08 17.21 5.65
CA SER A 325 -0.04 18.53 6.30
C SER A 325 -1.19 19.41 5.87
N VAL A 326 -1.45 20.48 6.63
CA VAL A 326 -2.43 21.52 6.30
C VAL A 326 -1.78 22.88 6.43
N ASN A 327 -1.68 23.61 5.31
CA ASN A 327 -0.92 24.86 5.17
C ASN A 327 0.51 24.75 5.75
N GLY A 328 1.20 23.66 5.44
CA GLY A 328 2.55 23.35 5.92
C GLY A 328 2.65 22.90 7.37
N ASN A 329 1.55 22.84 8.13
CA ASN A 329 1.57 22.30 9.50
C ASN A 329 1.33 20.78 9.49
N THR A 330 2.28 20.02 10.03
CA THR A 330 2.17 18.56 10.18
C THR A 330 1.56 18.14 11.52
N THR A 331 1.51 19.01 12.53
CA THR A 331 1.08 18.68 13.91
C THR A 331 -0.44 18.63 14.10
N ILE A 332 -1.15 18.10 13.10
CA ILE A 332 -2.61 18.03 13.07
C ILE A 332 -3.09 16.79 13.82
N GLN A 333 -4.20 16.96 14.53
CA GLN A 333 -4.93 15.85 15.15
C GLN A 333 -5.98 15.30 14.19
N ALA A 334 -6.13 13.99 14.16
CA ALA A 334 -7.32 13.34 13.64
C ALA A 334 -8.40 13.26 14.75
N SER A 335 -9.66 13.21 14.34
CA SER A 335 -10.75 12.91 15.28
C SER A 335 -10.52 11.52 15.92
N GLY A 336 -10.64 11.42 17.25
CA GLY A 336 -10.27 10.21 18.00
C GLY A 336 -8.88 10.18 18.64
N ASN A 337 -8.19 11.33 18.77
CA ASN A 337 -6.86 11.48 19.41
C ASN A 337 -5.67 10.81 18.67
N GLN A 338 -5.86 10.34 17.45
CA GLN A 338 -4.75 9.92 16.60
C GLN A 338 -4.06 11.15 16.00
N SER A 339 -2.72 11.16 15.94
CA SER A 339 -1.94 12.26 15.36
C SER A 339 -1.49 11.91 13.94
N ILE A 340 -1.59 12.85 13.01
CA ILE A 340 -1.01 12.71 11.65
C ILE A 340 0.36 13.40 11.51
N SER A 341 1.00 13.69 12.65
CA SER A 341 2.31 14.35 12.72
C SER A 341 3.48 13.53 12.17
N GLN A 342 3.28 12.23 11.98
CA GLN A 342 4.28 11.31 11.45
C GLN A 342 3.78 10.70 10.14
N PRO A 343 4.68 10.26 9.25
CA PRO A 343 4.28 9.57 8.04
C PRO A 343 3.51 8.29 8.35
N VAL A 344 2.38 8.11 7.67
CA VAL A 344 1.47 6.98 7.82
C VAL A 344 1.83 5.88 6.82
N THR A 345 1.89 4.63 7.27
CA THR A 345 2.13 3.45 6.43
C THR A 345 0.81 2.79 6.00
N LYS A 346 0.89 1.85 5.06
CA LYS A 346 -0.26 1.00 4.70
C LYS A 346 -0.82 0.33 5.97
N PRO A 347 -2.14 0.38 6.21
CA PRO A 347 -2.76 -0.37 7.28
C PRO A 347 -2.44 -1.86 7.17
N THR A 348 -2.18 -2.52 8.29
CA THR A 348 -1.91 -3.97 8.34
C THR A 348 -3.14 -4.78 7.94
N HIS A 349 -4.34 -4.24 8.22
CA HIS A 349 -5.62 -4.84 7.89
C HIS A 349 -6.50 -3.82 7.18
N ILE A 350 -7.01 -4.18 6.00
CA ILE A 350 -7.98 -3.38 5.24
C ILE A 350 -9.35 -4.01 5.42
N ASN A 351 -10.34 -3.20 5.79
CA ASN A 351 -11.72 -3.62 6.05
C ASN A 351 -11.80 -4.84 6.98
N PRO A 352 -11.25 -4.76 8.21
CA PRO A 352 -11.38 -5.84 9.17
C PRO A 352 -12.85 -6.02 9.52
N TYR A 353 -13.34 -7.25 9.38
CA TYR A 353 -14.71 -7.60 9.75
C TYR A 353 -14.70 -8.71 10.81
N LYS A 354 -15.51 -8.52 11.84
CA LYS A 354 -15.74 -9.50 12.89
C LYS A 354 -17.21 -9.88 12.86
N ALA A 355 -17.48 -11.11 12.43
CA ALA A 355 -18.82 -11.66 12.26
C ALA A 355 -19.59 -11.81 13.59
#